data_AF-A0AA50U3T3-F1
#
_entry.id   AF-A0AA50U3T3-F1
#
_cell.length_a   1.000
_cell.length_b   1.000
_cell.length_c   1.000
_cell.angle_alpha   90.00
_cell.angle_beta   90.00
_cell.angle_gamma   90.00
#
_symmetry.space_group_name_H-M   'P 1'
#
loop_
_entity.id
_entity.type
_entity.pdbx_description
1 polymer ?
#
loop_
_entity_poly.entity_id
_entity_poly.type
_entity_poly.pdbx_seq_one_letter_code
_entity_poly.pdbx_strand_id
1 'polypeptide(L)' 'EIFELSHNGTKFVAEEVMRYETGPNVVMTCSVQNVEDRIYLAAGQESHCQLYKVNVRMVDPAEMRRGSFRAENG' A
#
# COMPACT_ATOMS: atom_id res chain seq x y z
N GLU A 1 17.75 -6.76 -3.23
CA GLU A 1 17.09 -7.84 -2.49
C GLU A 1 15.68 -7.38 -2.11
N ILE A 2 14.66 -8.24 -2.16
CA ILE A 2 13.26 -7.89 -1.86
C ILE A 2 12.75 -8.80 -0.76
N PHE A 3 12.04 -8.20 0.20
CA PHE A 3 11.48 -8.90 1.34
C PHE A 3 9.99 -8.61 1.46
N GLU A 4 9.20 -9.64 1.77
CA GLU A 4 7.84 -9.48 2.24
C GLU A 4 7.84 -9.28 3.75
N LEU A 5 7.21 -8.19 4.22
CA LEU A 5 7.07 -7.88 5.64
C LEU A 5 5.66 -8.22 6.11
N SER A 6 5.56 -9.09 7.13
CA SER A 6 4.29 -9.43 7.76
C SER A 6 4.38 -9.27 9.28
N HIS A 7 3.24 -8.97 9.93
CA HIS A 7 3.14 -8.95 11.40
C HIS A 7 2.22 -10.07 11.86
N ASN A 8 2.75 -11.00 12.67
CA ASN A 8 2.01 -12.20 13.10
C ASN A 8 1.25 -12.02 14.43
N GLY A 9 1.11 -10.78 14.89
CA GLY A 9 0.50 -10.45 16.18
C GLY A 9 1.49 -10.35 17.35
N THR A 10 2.76 -10.74 17.16
CA THR A 10 3.82 -10.62 18.19
C THR A 10 5.10 -9.97 17.70
N LYS A 11 5.46 -10.21 16.43
CA LYS A 11 6.68 -9.68 15.82
C LYS A 11 6.47 -9.43 14.33
N PHE A 12 7.33 -8.59 13.79
CA PHE A 12 7.52 -8.46 12.35
C PHE A 12 8.42 -9.59 11.84
N VAL A 13 8.05 -10.19 10.71
CA VAL A 13 8.81 -11.21 10.00
C VAL A 13 9.12 -10.66 8.60
N ALA A 14 10.36 -10.83 8.16
CA ALA A 14 10.82 -10.50 6.82
C ALA A 14 11.19 -11.79 6.09
N GLU A 15 10.55 -12.08 4.97
CA GLU A 15 10.81 -13.26 4.15
C GLU A 15 11.40 -12.83 2.81
N GLU A 16 12.53 -13.43 2.43
CA GLU A 16 13.15 -13.15 1.14
C GLU A 16 12.26 -13.71 0.02
N VAL A 17 11.92 -12.85 -0.94
CA VAL A 17 11.06 -13.21 -2.07
C VAL A 17 11.76 -12.94 -3.39
N MET A 18 11.64 -13.90 -4.31
CA MET A 18 12.13 -13.74 -5.68
C MET A 18 11.20 -12.79 -6.44
N ARG A 19 11.75 -11.68 -6.93
CA ARG A 19 11.01 -10.77 -7.82
C ARG A 19 10.82 -11.43 -9.18
N TYR A 20 9.58 -11.69 -9.56
CA TYR A 20 9.23 -11.90 -10.97
C TYR A 20 9.12 -10.52 -11.65
N GLU A 21 9.64 -10.38 -12.88
CA GLU A 21 9.43 -9.17 -13.68
C GLU A 21 7.92 -8.91 -13.84
N THR A 22 7.43 -7.89 -13.15
CA THR A 22 6.00 -7.54 -13.05
C THR A 22 5.65 -6.35 -13.94
N GLY A 23 6.59 -5.93 -14.80
CA GLY A 23 6.44 -4.78 -15.70
C GLY A 23 6.31 -3.45 -14.93
N PRO A 24 5.80 -2.38 -15.57
CA PRO A 24 5.71 -1.03 -15.00
C PRO A 24 4.73 -0.90 -13.81
N ASN A 25 4.12 -1.99 -13.34
CA ASN A 25 3.07 -1.94 -12.32
C ASN A 25 3.61 -2.01 -10.88
N VAL A 26 4.92 -1.83 -10.66
CA VAL A 26 5.53 -1.90 -9.33
C VAL A 26 5.65 -0.51 -8.72
N VAL A 27 4.93 -0.29 -7.61
CA VAL A 27 5.17 0.83 -6.69
C VAL A 27 6.41 0.49 -5.87
N MET A 28 7.52 1.19 -6.10
CA MET A 28 8.82 0.90 -5.50
C MET A 28 9.08 1.61 -4.18
N THR A 29 8.37 2.69 -3.88
CA THR A 29 8.52 3.42 -2.62
C THR A 29 7.18 3.94 -2.14
N CYS A 30 6.92 3.87 -0.84
CA CYS A 30 5.80 4.58 -0.24
C CYS A 30 6.21 5.23 1.08
N SER A 31 5.56 6.35 1.40
CA SER A 31 5.64 6.99 2.70
C SER A 31 4.25 7.44 3.11
N VAL A 32 3.91 7.21 4.37
CA VAL A 32 2.63 7.63 4.95
C VAL A 32 2.92 8.65 6.03
N GLN A 33 2.26 9.80 5.93
CA GLN A 33 2.32 10.82 6.97
C GLN A 33 0.91 11.12 7.46
N ASN A 34 0.76 11.11 8.78
CA ASN A 34 -0.42 11.61 9.45
C ASN A 34 -0.14 13.06 9.87
N VAL A 35 -1.03 13.98 9.48
CA VAL A 35 -1.02 15.37 9.91
C VAL A 35 -2.42 15.69 10.42
N GLU A 36 -2.55 15.85 11.74
CA GLU A 36 -3.83 16.11 12.42
C GLU A 36 -4.90 15.05 12.12
N ASP A 37 -5.92 15.41 11.31
CA ASP A 37 -7.05 14.57 10.91
C ASP A 37 -6.88 13.99 9.50
N ARG A 38 -5.73 14.20 8.86
CA ARG A 38 -5.46 13.80 7.47
C ARG A 38 -4.34 12.79 7.39
N ILE A 39 -4.51 11.83 6.49
CA ILE A 39 -3.50 10.85 6.15
C ILE A 39 -3.11 11.07 4.69
N TYR A 40 -1.82 11.20 4.44
CA TYR A 40 -1.26 11.36 3.12
C TYR A 40 -0.36 10.16 2.79
N LEU A 41 -0.50 9.64 1.57
CA LEU A 41 0.32 8.57 1.02
C LEU A 41 1.09 9.14 -0.17
N ALA A 42 2.42 9.18 -0.07
CA ALA A 42 3.28 9.35 -1.24
C ALA A 42 3.60 7.96 -1.78
N ALA A 43 3.33 7.72 -3.06
CA ALA A 43 3.69 6.47 -3.75
C ALA A 43 4.56 6.78 -4.97
N GLY A 44 5.75 6.19 -5.00
CA GLY A 44 6.69 6.27 -6.09
C GLY A 44 6.65 5.04 -6.99
N GLN A 45 6.45 5.26 -8.27
CA GLN A 45 6.76 4.31 -9.35
C GLN A 45 8.01 4.83 -10.08
N GLU A 46 8.82 3.95 -10.66
CA GLU A 46 10.13 4.22 -11.31
C GLU A 46 10.52 5.70 -11.59
N SER A 47 9.75 6.44 -12.39
CA SER A 47 10.04 7.85 -12.76
C SER A 47 9.11 8.90 -12.13
N HIS A 48 8.09 8.51 -11.37
CA HIS A 48 7.03 9.40 -10.90
C HIS A 48 6.68 9.16 -9.43
N CYS A 49 6.47 10.25 -8.70
CA CYS A 49 5.92 10.21 -7.35
C CYS A 49 4.58 10.96 -7.35
N GLN A 50 3.55 10.31 -6.82
CA GLN A 50 2.22 10.89 -6.67
C GLN A 50 1.85 10.94 -5.19
N LEU A 51 1.29 12.07 -4.76
CA LEU A 51 0.74 12.24 -3.42
C LEU A 51 -0.78 12.02 -3.46
N TYR A 52 -1.26 11.17 -2.55
CA TYR A 52 -2.67 10.83 -2.38
C TYR A 52 -3.15 11.28 -1.00
N LYS A 53 -4.35 11.86 -0.94
CA LYS A 53 -5.09 12.00 0.31
C LYS A 53 -5.85 10.71 0.57
N VAL A 54 -5.59 10.06 1.70
CA VAL A 54 -6.24 8.80 2.06
C VAL A 54 -7.59 9.08 2.68
N ASN A 55 -8.65 8.50 2.10
CA ASN A 55 -9.99 8.50 2.66
C ASN A 55 -10.25 7.16 3.36
N VAL A 56 -10.23 7.17 4.69
CA VAL A 56 -10.48 5.96 5.49
C VAL A 56 -11.99 5.76 5.62
N ARG A 57 -12.47 4.55 5.28
CA ARG A 57 -13.85 4.12 5.50
C ARG A 57 -13.88 2.79 6.24
N MET A 58 -14.78 2.69 7.23
CA MET A 58 -15.06 1.42 7.88
C MET A 58 -15.93 0.57 6.94
N VAL A 59 -15.56 -0.68 6.76
CA VAL A 59 -16.25 -1.64 5.88
C VAL A 59 -16.48 -2.96 6.60
N ASP A 60 -17.54 -3.66 6.22
CA ASP A 60 -17.78 -5.01 6.72
C ASP A 60 -16.69 -5.97 6.20
N PRO A 61 -16.19 -6.92 7.01
CA PRO A 61 -15.20 -7.90 6.56
C PRO A 61 -15.61 -8.70 5.30
N ALA A 62 -16.91 -8.94 5.11
CA ALA A 62 -17.44 -9.58 3.90
C ALA A 62 -17.33 -8.67 2.67
N GLU A 63 -17.43 -7.36 2.82
CA GLU A 63 -17.15 -6.40 1.74
C GLU A 63 -15.66 -6.36 1.40
N MET A 64 -14.80 -6.40 2.42
CA MET A 64 -13.34 -6.40 2.22
C MET A 64 -12.87 -7.57 1.34
N ARG A 65 -13.42 -8.78 1.57
CA ARG A 65 -13.09 -9.99 0.81
C ARG A 65 -13.57 -9.98 -0.64
N ARG A 66 -14.57 -9.17 -1.00
CA ARG A 66 -15.08 -9.08 -2.38
C ARG A 66 -14.20 -8.23 -3.29
N GLY A 67 -13.16 -7.59 -2.77
CA GLY A 67 -12.16 -6.86 -3.57
C GLY A 67 -12.72 -5.67 -4.36
N SER A 68 -13.90 -5.16 -3.99
CA SER A 68 -14.63 -4.14 -4.76
C SER A 68 -14.13 -2.71 -4.55
N PHE A 69 -12.87 -2.51 -4.16
CA PHE A 69 -12.33 -1.17 -3.94
C PHE A 69 -11.77 -0.64 -5.26
N ARG A 70 -12.54 0.22 -5.91
CA ARG A 70 -12.02 1.05 -7.00
C ARG A 70 -11.39 2.29 -6.38
N ALA A 71 -10.13 2.56 -6.70
CA ALA A 71 -9.55 3.88 -6.45
C ALA A 71 -10.30 4.88 -7.33
N GLU A 72 -11.14 5.72 -6.72
CA GLU A 72 -11.74 6.85 -7.43
C GLU A 72 -10.66 7.94 -7.53
N ASN A 73 -10.12 8.13 -8.73
CA ASN A 73 -9.26 9.27 -9.02
C ASN A 73 -10.18 10.50 -9.10
N GLY A 74 -10.08 11.38 -8.10
CA GLY A 74 -10.69 12.71 -8.14
C GLY A 74 -9.92 13.67 -9.03
#